data_AF-A0A259RAJ2-F1
#
_entry.id   AF-A0A259RAJ2-F1
#
_cell.length_a   1.000
_cell.length_b   1.000
_cell.length_c   1.000
_cell.angle_alpha   90.00
_cell.angle_beta   90.00
_cell.angle_gamma   90.00
#
_symmetry.space_group_name_H-M   'P 1'
#
loop_
_entity.id
_entity.type
_entity.pdbx_description
1 polymer ?
#
loop_
_entity_poly.entity_id
_entity_poly.type
_entity_poly.pdbx_seq_one_letter_code
_entity_poly.pdbx_strand_id
1 'polypeptide(L)'
;MTSSLRLTGMSLALFAGLGLSAHAAEPRVVLGVAVPLSGPLAASGQDAVNGVQMALNQLNAEHARIGGKTVRWAMDAEDDQGLPTQATLV
;
A
#
# COMPACT_ATOMS: atom_id res chain seq x y z
N MET A 1 -47.20 -49.38 -2.93
CA MET A 1 -46.26 -50.31 -3.61
C MET A 1 -45.89 -49.66 -4.94
N THR A 2 -44.76 -48.97 -5.03
CA THR A 2 -43.50 -49.45 -5.68
C THR A 2 -43.70 -49.73 -7.19
N SER A 3 -42.95 -49.18 -8.15
CA SER A 3 -41.78 -48.28 -8.18
C SER A 3 -41.76 -47.60 -9.60
N SER A 4 -40.79 -46.82 -10.10
CA SER A 4 -39.43 -46.42 -9.68
C SER A 4 -38.99 -45.12 -10.37
N LEU A 5 -38.07 -44.37 -9.76
CA LEU A 5 -37.40 -43.17 -10.31
C LEU A 5 -36.47 -43.52 -11.49
N ARG A 6 -36.36 -42.64 -12.51
CA ARG A 6 -35.25 -42.68 -13.50
C ARG A 6 -34.64 -41.29 -13.70
N LEU A 7 -33.39 -41.15 -13.26
CA LEU A 7 -32.54 -39.99 -13.49
C LEU A 7 -31.97 -40.01 -14.93
N THR A 8 -32.26 -38.96 -15.68
CA THR A 8 -31.46 -38.50 -16.83
C THR A 8 -31.81 -37.01 -17.01
N GLY A 9 -30.89 -36.05 -17.01
CA GLY A 9 -29.44 -36.12 -16.91
C GLY A 9 -28.83 -34.92 -17.64
N MET A 10 -28.91 -33.73 -17.03
CA MET A 10 -28.36 -32.49 -17.63
C MET A 10 -27.99 -31.46 -16.55
N SER A 11 -27.13 -31.85 -15.61
CA SER A 11 -26.49 -30.89 -14.68
C SER A 11 -25.42 -30.09 -15.42
N LEU A 12 -25.84 -29.11 -16.22
CA LEU A 12 -24.91 -28.18 -16.87
C LEU A 12 -24.37 -27.20 -15.83
N ALA A 13 -23.30 -27.62 -15.14
CA ALA A 13 -22.63 -26.82 -14.12
C ALA A 13 -22.03 -25.57 -14.77
N LEU A 14 -22.71 -24.42 -14.60
CA LEU A 14 -22.27 -23.12 -15.10
C LEU A 14 -21.16 -22.52 -14.21
N PHE A 15 -20.07 -23.26 -14.01
CA PHE A 15 -18.85 -22.82 -13.31
C PHE A 15 -17.98 -21.91 -14.18
N ALA A 16 -18.62 -21.03 -14.96
CA ALA A 16 -17.97 -20.14 -15.91
C ALA A 16 -17.46 -18.88 -15.21
N GLY A 17 -16.16 -18.84 -14.93
CA GLY A 17 -15.45 -17.56 -14.80
C GLY A 17 -15.50 -16.86 -13.45
N LEU A 18 -15.21 -17.57 -12.35
CA LEU A 18 -14.53 -16.91 -11.22
C LEU A 18 -13.09 -16.58 -11.65
N GLY A 19 -12.95 -15.52 -12.45
CA GLY A 19 -11.67 -14.96 -12.81
C GLY A 19 -11.02 -14.40 -11.55
N LEU A 20 -10.12 -15.18 -10.93
CA LEU A 20 -9.15 -14.64 -9.99
C LEU A 20 -8.21 -13.73 -10.79
N SER A 21 -8.63 -12.49 -10.98
CA SER A 21 -7.75 -11.39 -11.37
C SER A 21 -6.66 -11.30 -10.32
N ALA A 22 -5.50 -11.88 -10.61
CA ALA A 22 -4.34 -11.81 -9.75
C ALA A 22 -3.96 -10.34 -9.57
N HIS A 23 -4.39 -9.76 -8.45
CA HIS A 23 -4.01 -8.41 -8.06
C HIS A 23 -2.52 -8.43 -7.73
N ALA A 24 -1.69 -8.17 -8.74
CA ALA A 24 -0.29 -7.88 -8.52
C ALA A 24 -0.22 -6.72 -7.52
N ALA A 25 0.63 -6.85 -6.49
CA ALA A 25 0.78 -5.80 -5.50
C ALA A 25 1.20 -4.50 -6.19
N GLU A 26 0.46 -3.42 -5.92
CA GLU A 26 0.75 -2.10 -6.49
C GLU A 26 2.22 -1.73 -6.22
N PRO A 27 2.96 -1.21 -7.22
CA PRO A 27 4.31 -0.73 -7.00
C PRO A 27 4.32 0.33 -5.89
N ARG A 28 5.24 0.18 -4.94
CA ARG A 28 5.40 1.16 -3.86
C ARG A 28 6.35 2.27 -4.32
N VAL A 29 5.94 3.52 -4.13
CA VAL A 29 6.81 4.70 -4.26
C VAL A 29 7.12 5.16 -2.84
N VAL A 30 8.39 5.09 -2.46
CA VAL A 30 8.87 5.39 -1.11
C VAL A 30 9.59 6.72 -1.13
N LEU A 31 9.19 7.62 -0.23
CA LEU A 31 9.88 8.88 0.04
C LEU A 31 10.75 8.69 1.29
N GLY A 32 12.07 8.82 1.15
CA GLY A 32 12.99 8.86 2.30
C GLY A 32 12.93 10.22 3.00
N VAL A 33 12.89 10.21 4.33
CA VAL A 33 12.80 11.40 5.18
C VAL A 33 13.77 11.26 6.36
N ALA A 34 14.98 11.78 6.19
CA ALA A 34 15.96 11.93 7.27
C ALA A 34 15.75 13.29 7.96
N VAL A 35 15.37 13.27 9.24
CA VAL A 35 15.12 14.45 10.08
C VAL A 35 15.39 14.12 11.56
N PRO A 36 15.53 15.10 12.47
CA PRO A 36 15.71 14.81 13.89
C PRO A 36 14.41 14.30 14.51
N LEU A 37 14.34 12.99 14.77
CA LEU A 37 13.22 12.34 15.48
C LEU A 37 13.52 12.16 16.98
N SER A 38 14.76 12.35 17.39
CA SER A 38 15.18 12.43 18.79
C SER A 38 15.93 13.73 19.13
N GLY A 39 16.30 13.88 20.40
CA GLY A 39 17.02 15.06 20.90
C GLY A 39 16.19 16.36 20.94
N PRO A 40 16.83 17.53 21.03
CA PRO A 40 16.16 18.82 21.23
C PRO A 40 15.26 19.27 20.06
N LEU A 41 15.46 18.71 18.86
CA LEU A 41 14.74 19.07 17.64
C LEU A 41 13.63 18.07 17.27
N ALA A 42 13.41 17.03 18.08
CA ALA A 42 12.44 15.95 17.83
C ALA A 42 11.04 16.45 17.46
N ALA A 43 10.56 17.52 18.11
CA ALA A 43 9.25 18.11 17.81
C ALA A 43 9.15 18.67 16.38
N SER A 44 10.23 19.27 15.87
CA SER A 44 10.29 19.83 14.51
C SER A 44 10.46 18.74 13.45
N GLY A 45 11.25 17.69 13.71
CA GLY A 45 11.32 16.54 12.80
C GLY A 45 10.01 15.74 12.75
N GLN A 46 9.33 15.59 13.90
CA GLN A 46 8.01 14.96 13.93
C GLN A 46 6.95 15.79 13.18
N ASP A 47 7.00 17.12 13.24
CA ASP A 47 6.13 18.00 12.44
C ASP A 47 6.37 17.81 10.94
N ALA A 48 7.63 17.73 10.50
CA ALA A 48 7.99 17.42 9.11
C ALA A 48 7.47 16.03 8.68
N VAL A 49 7.66 14.98 9.50
CA VAL A 49 7.12 13.63 9.26
C VAL A 49 5.59 13.64 9.15
N ASN A 50 4.90 14.39 10.02
CA ASN A 50 3.45 14.52 9.97
C ASN A 50 2.99 15.20 8.67
N GLY A 51 3.68 16.25 8.24
CA GLY A 51 3.40 16.93 6.97
C GLY A 51 3.58 16.01 5.75
N VAL A 52 4.65 15.20 5.71
CA VAL A 52 4.83 14.19 4.66
C VAL A 52 3.73 13.12 4.72
N GLN A 53 3.40 12.62 5.91
CA GLN A 53 2.33 11.63 6.08
C GLN A 53 0.96 12.17 5.61
N MET A 54 0.65 13.44 5.87
CA MET A 54 -0.56 14.09 5.34
C MET A 54 -0.59 14.10 3.81
N ALA A 55 0.53 14.46 3.16
CA ALA A 55 0.63 14.45 1.70
C ALA A 55 0.50 13.03 1.11
N LEU A 56 1.11 12.02 1.73
CA LEU A 56 0.97 10.63 1.32
C LEU A 56 -0.45 10.10 1.50
N ASN A 57 -1.15 10.51 2.55
CA ASN A 57 -2.57 10.17 2.76
C ASN A 57 -3.44 10.76 1.63
N GLN A 58 -3.21 12.02 1.25
CA GLN A 58 -3.89 12.67 0.12
C GLN A 58 -3.64 11.91 -1.19
N LEU A 59 -2.38 11.63 -1.53
CA LEU A 59 -1.98 10.94 -2.77
C LEU A 59 -2.59 9.52 -2.86
N ASN A 60 -2.62 8.78 -1.75
CA ASN A 60 -3.24 7.45 -1.72
C ASN A 60 -4.78 7.54 -1.84
N ALA A 61 -5.43 8.51 -1.20
CA ALA A 61 -6.89 8.71 -1.31
C ALA A 61 -7.32 9.11 -2.74
N GLU A 62 -6.53 9.97 -3.40
CA GLU A 62 -6.74 10.37 -4.79
C GLU A 62 -6.34 9.28 -5.81
N HIS A 63 -5.77 8.16 -5.36
CA HIS A 63 -5.21 7.10 -6.19
C HIS A 63 -4.19 7.65 -7.22
N ALA A 64 -3.36 8.61 -6.79
CA ALA A 64 -2.43 9.34 -7.63
C ALA A 64 -1.46 8.38 -8.36
N ARG A 65 -1.24 8.63 -9.65
CA ARG A 65 -0.62 7.66 -10.58
C ARG A 65 0.68 8.17 -11.16
N ILE A 66 1.62 7.26 -11.40
CA ILE A 66 2.84 7.53 -12.19
C ILE A 66 2.71 6.84 -13.54
N GLY A 67 2.84 7.59 -14.64
CA GLY A 67 2.72 7.04 -16.00
C GLY A 67 1.38 6.33 -16.26
N GLY A 68 0.30 6.81 -15.64
CA GLY A 68 -1.04 6.21 -15.73
C GLY A 68 -1.27 4.96 -14.88
N LYS A 69 -0.25 4.44 -14.18
CA LYS A 69 -0.34 3.28 -13.28
C LYS A 69 -0.57 3.71 -11.83
N THR A 70 -1.51 3.07 -11.14
CA THR A 70 -1.68 3.23 -9.69
C THR A 70 -0.42 2.73 -8.98
N VAL A 71 0.00 3.48 -7.97
CA VAL A 71 1.12 3.16 -7.08
C VAL A 71 0.67 3.39 -5.65
N ARG A 72 1.32 2.72 -4.69
CA ARG A 72 1.11 2.98 -3.27
C ARG A 72 2.20 3.91 -2.75
N TRP A 73 1.79 5.10 -2.31
CA TRP A 73 2.69 6.11 -1.77
C TRP A 73 3.01 5.80 -0.31
N ALA A 74 4.29 5.79 0.03
CA ALA A 74 4.80 5.44 1.36
C ALA A 74 5.98 6.33 1.75
N MET A 75 6.31 6.32 3.04
CA MET A 75 7.48 6.96 3.62
C MET A 75 8.44 5.90 4.15
N ASP A 76 9.73 6.21 4.11
CA ASP A 76 10.72 5.67 5.04
C ASP A 76 11.26 6.87 5.82
N ALA A 77 11.27 6.80 7.15
CA ALA A 77 11.63 7.93 8.00
C ALA A 77 12.69 7.51 9.01
N GLU A 78 13.83 8.18 8.98
CA GLU A 78 15.01 7.84 9.78
C GLU A 78 15.46 9.03 10.66
N ASP A 79 16.01 8.71 11.83
CA ASP A 79 16.45 9.70 12.82
C ASP A 79 17.88 10.16 12.54
N ASP A 80 18.02 11.37 11.99
CA ASP A 80 19.33 11.99 11.75
C ASP A 80 19.91 12.70 13.00
N GLN A 81 19.14 12.79 14.09
CA GLN A 81 19.47 13.48 15.34
C GLN A 81 19.86 14.96 15.20
N GLY A 82 19.68 15.56 14.02
CA GLY A 82 20.17 16.90 13.66
C GLY A 82 21.69 16.95 13.45
N LEU A 83 22.35 15.81 13.22
CA LEU A 83 23.81 15.69 13.14
C LEU A 83 24.26 15.33 11.71
N PRO A 84 25.08 16.16 11.04
CA PRO A 84 25.57 15.87 9.69
C PRO A 84 26.31 14.53 9.55
N THR A 85 26.93 14.03 10.63
CA THR A 85 27.60 12.72 10.66
C THR A 85 26.65 11.54 10.73
N GLN A 86 25.45 11.74 11.27
CA GLN A 86 24.40 10.71 11.33
C GLN A 86 23.54 10.76 10.06
N ALA A 87 23.24 11.96 9.53
CA ALA A 87 22.47 12.18 8.30
C ALA A 87 23.09 11.54 7.04
N THR A 88 24.35 11.12 7.07
CA THR A 88 25.02 10.37 5.98
C THR A 88 24.99 8.86 6.15
N LEU A 89 24.36 8.36 7.23
CA LEU A 89 24.28 6.93 7.59
C LEU A 89 22.83 6.39 7.55
N VAL A 90 21.89 7.26 7.18
CA VAL A 90 20.44 7.07 7.09
C VAL A 90 19.92 7.58 5.74
#